data_AF-A0A2M8DDS2-F1
#
_entry.id   AF-A0A2M8DDS2-F1
#
_cell.length_a   1.000
_cell.length_b   1.000
_cell.length_c   1.000
_cell.angle_alpha   90.00
_cell.angle_beta   90.00
_cell.angle_gamma   90.00
#
_symmetry.space_group_name_H-M   'P 1'
#
loop_
_entity.id
_entity.type
_entity.pdbx_description
1 polymer ?
#
loop_
_entity_poly.entity_id
_entity_poly.type
_entity_poly.pdbx_seq_one_letter_code
_entity_poly.pdbx_strand_id
1 'polypeptide(L)'
;KNIIAFTLIEILVVTTIIGILTAAGATAYSMMGKTSRDARRKADLEQIRSALEMYRSNSTSSSYPTTAEGLAILSSGSPKYLETAITDPKSGNSYKYTSTSGSDYTLSTYLEIPGTVECDGATCDGGAKSCTYCLGPYGKK
;
A
#
# COMPACT_ATOMS: atom_id res chain seq x y z
N LYS A 1 -61.12 -2.83 -1.49
CA LYS A 1 -59.72 -2.38 -1.27
C LYS A 1 -59.13 -2.14 -2.65
N ASN A 2 -58.96 -0.89 -3.06
CA ASN A 2 -58.43 -0.56 -4.38
C ASN A 2 -56.91 -0.66 -4.32
N ILE A 3 -56.30 -1.56 -5.08
CA ILE A 3 -54.85 -1.63 -5.26
C ILE A 3 -54.52 -0.68 -6.41
N ILE A 4 -53.86 0.43 -6.10
CA ILE A 4 -53.35 1.36 -7.10
C ILE A 4 -52.07 0.72 -7.65
N ALA A 5 -52.13 0.24 -8.90
CA ALA A 5 -50.97 -0.32 -9.59
C ALA A 5 -50.15 0.79 -10.25
N PHE A 6 -48.82 0.71 -10.14
CA PHE A 6 -47.91 1.59 -10.86
C PHE A 6 -48.00 1.35 -12.37
N THR A 7 -47.80 2.40 -13.17
CA THR A 7 -47.75 2.28 -14.62
C THR A 7 -46.44 1.65 -15.08
N LEU A 8 -46.47 0.99 -16.25
CA LEU A 8 -45.26 0.42 -16.86
C LEU A 8 -44.19 1.49 -17.12
N ILE A 9 -44.62 2.70 -17.49
CA ILE A 9 -43.69 3.82 -17.74
C ILE A 9 -43.04 4.32 -16.45
N GLU A 10 -43.76 4.34 -15.32
CA GLU A 10 -43.18 4.71 -14.02
C GLU A 10 -42.10 3.74 -13.58
N ILE A 11 -42.34 2.44 -13.70
CA ILE A 11 -41.33 1.43 -13.34
C ILE A 11 -40.14 1.46 -14.32
N LEU A 12 -40.38 1.74 -15.61
CA LEU A 12 -39.31 1.89 -16.59
C LEU A 12 -38.41 3.09 -16.27
N VAL A 13 -38.97 4.27 -16.00
CA VAL A 13 -38.16 5.45 -15.67
C VAL A 13 -37.37 5.24 -14.37
N VAL A 14 -38.00 4.70 -13.32
CA VAL A 14 -37.32 4.49 -12.03
C VAL A 14 -36.15 3.51 -12.17
N THR A 15 -36.34 2.38 -12.85
CA THR A 15 -35.26 1.40 -13.03
C THR A 15 -34.12 1.93 -13.89
N THR A 16 -34.40 2.78 -14.89
CA THR A 16 -33.34 3.45 -15.66
C THR A 16 -32.51 4.41 -14.80
N ILE A 17 -33.15 5.21 -13.93
CA ILE A 17 -32.45 6.13 -13.02
C ILE A 17 -31.61 5.34 -12.01
N ILE A 18 -32.17 4.29 -11.41
CA ILE A 18 -31.43 3.41 -10.49
C ILE A 18 -30.23 2.77 -11.21
N GLY A 19 -30.40 2.31 -12.44
CA GLY A 19 -29.31 1.74 -13.25
C GLY A 19 -28.15 2.73 -13.46
N ILE A 20 -28.45 3.99 -13.78
CA ILE A 20 -27.43 5.03 -13.98
C ILE A 20 -26.70 5.34 -12.65
N LEU A 21 -27.46 5.53 -11.56
CA LEU A 21 -26.88 5.88 -10.26
C LEU A 21 -26.02 4.73 -9.67
N THR A 22 -26.47 3.48 -9.84
CA THR A 22 -25.73 2.31 -9.36
C THR A 22 -24.42 2.10 -10.13
N ALA A 23 -24.42 2.27 -11.45
CA ALA A 23 -23.21 2.20 -12.26
C ALA A 23 -22.19 3.27 -11.85
N ALA A 24 -22.63 4.53 -11.70
CA ALA A 24 -21.76 5.62 -11.25
C ALA A 24 -21.22 5.35 -9.83
N GLY A 25 -22.08 4.94 -8.89
CA GLY A 25 -21.70 4.65 -7.51
C GLY A 25 -20.66 3.53 -7.38
N ALA A 26 -20.77 2.46 -8.18
CA ALA A 26 -19.82 1.35 -8.16
C ALA A 26 -18.39 1.77 -8.54
N THR A 27 -18.25 2.64 -9.55
CA THR A 27 -16.93 3.14 -9.98
C THR A 27 -16.28 4.03 -8.92
N ALA A 28 -17.07 4.92 -8.29
CA ALA A 28 -16.60 5.79 -7.22
C ALA A 28 -16.11 4.97 -6.01
N TYR A 29 -16.89 3.96 -5.59
CA TYR A 29 -16.53 3.09 -4.47
C TYR A 29 -15.23 2.32 -4.72
N SER A 30 -15.04 1.78 -5.93
CA SER A 30 -13.80 1.08 -6.31
C SER A 30 -12.57 1.99 -6.20
N MET A 31 -12.69 3.23 -6.67
CA MET A 31 -11.62 4.24 -6.57
C MET A 31 -11.30 4.60 -5.12
N MET A 32 -12.32 4.82 -4.28
CA MET A 32 -12.13 5.09 -2.85
C MET A 32 -11.36 3.97 -2.14
N GLY A 33 -11.69 2.71 -2.45
CA GLY A 33 -10.98 1.55 -1.91
C GLY A 33 -9.49 1.54 -2.27
N LYS A 34 -9.15 1.87 -3.53
CA LYS A 34 -7.75 1.98 -3.99
C LYS A 34 -7.02 3.11 -3.25
N THR A 35 -7.61 4.30 -3.19
CA THR A 35 -7.02 5.46 -2.49
C THR A 35 -6.77 5.17 -1.02
N SER A 36 -7.70 4.52 -0.33
CA SER A 36 -7.56 4.14 1.09
C SER A 36 -6.39 3.18 1.30
N ARG A 37 -6.27 2.14 0.46
CA ARG A 37 -5.14 1.20 0.54
C ARG A 37 -3.82 1.86 0.19
N ASP A 38 -3.78 2.75 -0.79
CA ASP A 38 -2.55 3.49 -1.13
C ASP A 38 -2.12 4.45 -0.02
N ALA A 39 -3.06 5.10 0.66
CA ALA A 39 -2.78 5.90 1.85
C ALA A 39 -2.21 5.02 2.98
N ARG A 40 -2.79 3.82 3.18
CA ARG A 40 -2.28 2.85 4.15
C ARG A 40 -0.87 2.38 3.81
N ARG A 41 -0.59 2.02 2.55
CA ARG A 41 0.76 1.65 2.09
C ARG A 41 1.79 2.73 2.39
N LYS A 42 1.48 3.99 2.07
CA LYS A 42 2.38 5.11 2.37
C LYS A 42 2.66 5.25 3.87
N ALA A 43 1.63 5.14 4.70
CA ALA A 43 1.77 5.20 6.15
C ALA A 43 2.59 4.01 6.70
N ASP A 44 2.35 2.81 6.20
CA ASP A 44 3.09 1.59 6.55
C ASP A 44 4.59 1.77 6.23
N LEU A 45 4.92 2.30 5.06
CA LEU A 45 6.31 2.53 4.67
C LEU A 45 7.01 3.59 5.56
N GLU A 46 6.31 4.66 5.97
CA GLU A 46 6.86 5.62 6.92
C GLU A 46 7.07 5.00 8.31
N GLN A 47 6.17 4.12 8.75
CA GLN A 47 6.33 3.38 10.00
C GLN A 47 7.55 2.46 9.95
N ILE A 48 7.75 1.74 8.84
CA ILE A 48 8.94 0.91 8.61
C ILE A 48 10.20 1.77 8.59
N ARG A 49 10.19 2.93 7.91
CA ARG A 49 11.31 3.87 7.91
C ARG A 49 11.68 4.30 9.33
N SER A 50 10.71 4.69 10.15
CA SER A 50 10.97 5.04 11.55
C SER A 50 11.60 3.87 12.32
N ALA A 51 11.13 2.64 12.11
CA ALA A 51 11.71 1.45 12.74
C ALA A 51 13.13 1.16 12.25
N LEU A 52 13.44 1.40 10.97
CA LEU A 52 14.77 1.28 10.39
C LEU A 52 15.75 2.31 11.00
N GLU A 53 15.30 3.54 11.26
CA GLU A 53 16.12 4.55 11.95
C GLU A 53 16.42 4.17 13.39
N MET A 54 15.43 3.61 14.10
CA MET A 54 15.63 3.08 15.45
C MET A 54 16.61 1.89 15.45
N TYR A 55 16.46 0.98 14.48
CA TYR A 55 17.38 -0.15 14.30
C TYR A 55 18.81 0.34 14.10
N ARG A 56 19.02 1.29 13.19
CA ARG A 56 20.33 1.86 12.90
C ARG A 56 20.94 2.56 14.11
N SER A 57 20.13 3.25 14.90
CA SER A 57 20.61 3.97 16.10
C SER A 57 21.11 3.03 17.19
N ASN A 58 20.58 1.80 17.25
CA ASN A 58 20.97 0.79 18.24
C ASN A 58 22.00 -0.22 17.69
N SER A 59 22.28 -0.21 16.38
CA SER A 59 23.25 -1.12 15.80
C SER A 59 24.68 -0.63 16.07
N THR A 60 25.57 -1.55 16.42
CA THR A 60 26.98 -1.24 16.75
C THR A 60 27.74 -0.62 15.59
N SER A 61 27.35 -0.95 14.35
CA SER A 61 27.92 -0.43 13.11
C SER A 61 27.19 0.80 12.55
N SER A 62 26.14 1.29 13.22
CA SER A 62 25.27 2.37 12.72
C SER A 62 24.76 2.13 11.29
N SER A 63 24.42 0.88 10.99
CA SER A 63 23.93 0.42 9.71
C SER A 63 22.48 -0.05 9.78
N TYR A 64 21.74 0.12 8.69
CA TYR A 64 20.46 -0.52 8.43
C TYR A 64 20.65 -2.02 8.12
N PRO A 65 19.60 -2.85 8.24
CA PRO A 65 19.65 -4.24 7.80
C PRO A 65 20.04 -4.34 6.33
N THR A 66 20.80 -5.34 5.96
CA THR A 66 21.07 -5.70 4.56
C THR A 66 19.84 -6.36 3.92
N THR A 67 19.81 -6.45 2.60
CA THR A 67 18.77 -7.22 1.89
C THR A 67 18.69 -8.68 2.34
N ALA A 68 19.82 -9.28 2.73
CA ALA A 68 19.85 -10.66 3.21
C ALA A 68 19.16 -10.83 4.57
N GLU A 69 19.27 -9.84 5.46
CA GLU A 69 18.56 -9.83 6.75
C GLU A 69 17.08 -9.48 6.58
N GLY A 70 16.77 -8.56 5.67
CA GLY A 70 15.41 -8.17 5.31
C GLY A 70 14.66 -7.42 6.42
N LEU A 71 13.38 -7.12 6.17
CA LEU A 71 12.55 -6.35 7.11
C LEU A 71 12.07 -7.17 8.32
N ALA A 72 12.09 -8.50 8.24
CA ALA A 72 11.57 -9.35 9.31
C ALA A 72 12.29 -9.11 10.64
N ILE A 73 13.59 -8.77 10.59
CA ILE A 73 14.42 -8.46 11.75
C ILE A 73 13.86 -7.33 12.62
N LEU A 74 13.06 -6.43 12.04
CA LEU A 74 12.43 -5.34 12.80
C LEU A 74 11.36 -5.86 13.77
N SER A 75 10.72 -6.99 13.45
CA SER A 75 9.66 -7.59 14.27
C SER A 75 10.07 -8.86 15.02
N SER A 76 11.08 -9.59 14.54
CA SER A 76 11.58 -10.83 15.14
C SER A 76 12.92 -10.68 15.86
N GLY A 77 13.64 -9.57 15.62
CA GLY A 77 14.93 -9.29 16.24
C GLY A 77 14.83 -8.98 17.74
N SER A 78 15.99 -8.86 18.36
CA SER A 78 16.13 -8.42 19.75
C SER A 78 17.13 -7.26 19.81
N PRO A 79 16.68 -6.03 20.15
CA PRO A 79 15.32 -5.64 20.51
C PRO A 79 14.36 -5.63 19.30
N LYS A 80 13.05 -5.63 19.59
CA LYS A 80 12.01 -5.44 18.57
C LYS A 80 11.79 -3.95 18.31
N TYR A 81 11.62 -3.60 17.04
CA TYR A 81 11.32 -2.25 16.57
C TYR A 81 9.90 -2.12 16.01
N LEU A 82 9.27 -3.25 15.69
CA LEU A 82 7.87 -3.39 15.31
C LEU A 82 7.27 -4.53 16.12
N GLU A 83 6.02 -4.37 16.57
CA GLU A 83 5.31 -5.43 17.28
C GLU A 83 4.99 -6.62 16.36
N THR A 84 4.63 -6.32 15.11
CA THR A 84 4.34 -7.30 14.07
C THR A 84 4.90 -6.83 12.73
N ALA A 85 5.17 -7.79 11.83
CA ALA A 85 5.58 -7.48 10.48
C ALA A 85 4.44 -6.75 9.74
N ILE A 86 4.78 -5.62 9.12
CA ILE A 86 3.84 -4.82 8.35
C ILE A 86 3.84 -5.33 6.90
N THR A 87 2.66 -5.67 6.37
CA THR A 87 2.46 -6.24 5.05
C THR A 87 1.45 -5.45 4.23
N ASP A 88 1.47 -5.63 2.91
CA ASP A 88 0.53 -5.00 2.00
C ASP A 88 -0.92 -5.38 2.34
N PRO A 89 -1.84 -4.41 2.48
CA PRO A 89 -3.21 -4.66 2.92
C PRO A 89 -4.06 -5.46 1.92
N LYS A 90 -3.60 -5.66 0.68
CA LYS A 90 -4.31 -6.39 -0.38
C LYS A 90 -3.65 -7.73 -0.67
N SER A 91 -2.34 -7.74 -0.90
CA SER A 91 -1.61 -8.96 -1.28
C SER A 91 -1.13 -9.76 -0.07
N GLY A 92 -1.02 -9.14 1.11
CA GLY A 92 -0.44 -9.76 2.31
C GLY A 92 1.07 -9.96 2.23
N ASN A 93 1.71 -9.54 1.13
CA ASN A 93 3.15 -9.64 0.94
C ASN A 93 3.89 -8.57 1.75
N SER A 94 5.13 -8.86 2.15
CA SER A 94 6.01 -7.82 2.71
C SER A 94 6.39 -6.80 1.65
N TYR A 95 6.57 -5.54 2.08
CA TYR A 95 7.06 -4.47 1.20
C TYR A 95 8.49 -4.75 0.72
N LYS A 96 8.82 -4.28 -0.49
CA LYS A 96 10.13 -4.52 -1.10
C LYS A 96 11.17 -3.67 -0.37
N TYR A 97 12.24 -4.32 0.08
CA TYR A 97 13.35 -3.67 0.76
C TYR A 97 14.67 -4.07 0.09
N THR A 98 15.53 -3.08 -0.16
CA THR A 98 16.86 -3.27 -0.75
C THR A 98 17.89 -2.42 -0.02
N SER A 99 19.01 -3.02 0.37
CA SER A 99 20.11 -2.40 1.11
C SER A 99 21.36 -3.24 0.89
N THR A 100 22.31 -2.70 0.13
CA THR A 100 23.53 -3.43 -0.27
C THR A 100 24.53 -3.50 0.88
N SER A 101 24.78 -2.37 1.56
CA SER A 101 25.82 -2.25 2.59
C SER A 101 25.29 -1.77 3.94
N GLY A 102 23.97 -1.58 4.09
CA GLY A 102 23.39 -1.02 5.31
C GLY A 102 23.65 0.48 5.51
N SER A 103 24.32 1.17 4.58
CA SER A 103 24.53 2.63 4.64
C SER A 103 23.38 3.43 4.06
N ASP A 104 22.69 2.87 3.06
CA ASP A 104 21.48 3.40 2.45
C ASP A 104 20.53 2.23 2.19
N TYR A 105 19.25 2.53 2.02
CA TYR A 105 18.25 1.56 1.62
C TYR A 105 17.20 2.18 0.70
N THR A 106 16.50 1.31 -0.03
CA THR A 106 15.29 1.66 -0.76
C THR A 106 14.17 0.73 -0.33
N LEU A 107 13.13 1.33 0.23
CA LEU A 107 11.86 0.69 0.57
C LEU A 107 10.85 1.08 -0.50
N SER A 108 10.22 0.11 -1.15
CA SER A 108 9.36 0.37 -2.30
C SER A 108 8.07 -0.45 -2.29
N THR A 109 7.03 0.11 -2.89
CA THR A 109 5.72 -0.52 -3.04
C THR A 109 5.06 -0.14 -4.36
N TYR A 110 4.05 -0.91 -4.76
CA TYR A 110 3.14 -0.58 -5.86
C TYR A 110 1.91 0.15 -5.30
N LEU A 111 1.52 1.27 -5.93
CA LEU A 111 0.28 1.97 -5.65
C LEU A 111 -0.76 1.61 -6.71
N GLU A 112 -2.00 1.34 -6.29
CA GLU A 112 -3.09 0.99 -7.19
C GLU A 112 -3.54 2.16 -8.07
N ILE A 113 -3.28 3.38 -7.62
CA ILE A 113 -3.39 4.61 -8.39
C ILE A 113 -1.96 5.08 -8.69
N PRO A 114 -1.39 4.68 -9.84
CA PRO A 114 0.01 4.96 -10.14
C PRO A 114 0.25 6.47 -10.33
N GLY A 115 1.31 6.97 -9.71
CA GLY A 115 1.91 8.29 -10.00
C GLY A 115 3.15 8.14 -10.88
N THR A 116 3.87 9.25 -11.12
CA THR A 116 4.99 9.33 -12.10
C THR A 116 6.36 8.86 -11.57
N VAL A 117 6.45 8.06 -10.51
CA VAL A 117 7.75 7.69 -9.95
C VAL A 117 8.02 6.21 -10.15
N GLU A 118 9.03 5.88 -10.95
CA GLU A 118 9.54 4.52 -11.06
C GLU A 118 10.76 4.39 -10.14
N CYS A 119 10.68 3.42 -9.24
CA CYS A 119 11.72 3.14 -8.24
C CYS A 119 12.90 2.38 -8.84
N ASP A 120 13.58 3.00 -9.81
CA ASP A 120 14.73 2.45 -10.53
C ASP A 120 14.48 1.02 -11.05
N GLY A 121 13.32 0.81 -11.66
CA GLY A 121 12.92 -0.50 -12.23
C GLY A 121 12.63 -1.60 -11.19
N ALA A 122 12.56 -1.29 -9.89
CA ALA A 122 12.26 -2.28 -8.87
C ALA A 122 10.88 -2.92 -9.07
N THR A 123 10.79 -4.23 -8.82
CA THR A 123 9.53 -4.98 -8.83
C THR A 123 9.02 -5.27 -7.42
N CYS A 124 7.72 -5.09 -7.23
CA CYS A 124 6.95 -5.24 -6.00
C CYS A 124 5.91 -6.38 -6.13
N ASP A 125 5.23 -6.71 -5.03
CA ASP A 125 4.21 -7.78 -4.97
C ASP A 125 4.74 -9.12 -5.52
N GLY A 126 5.88 -9.59 -5.01
CA GLY A 126 6.50 -10.85 -5.45
C GLY A 126 7.02 -10.83 -6.90
N GLY A 127 7.21 -9.64 -7.49
CA GLY A 127 7.71 -9.49 -8.86
C GLY A 127 6.63 -9.21 -9.90
N ALA A 128 5.34 -9.16 -9.50
CA ALA A 128 4.22 -9.03 -10.43
C ALA A 128 3.96 -7.59 -10.91
N LYS A 129 4.49 -6.58 -10.21
CA LYS A 129 4.23 -5.15 -10.48
C LYS A 129 5.52 -4.34 -10.40
N SER A 130 5.65 -3.31 -11.23
CA SER A 130 6.67 -2.29 -11.04
C SER A 130 6.34 -1.46 -9.81
N CYS A 131 7.30 -1.22 -8.94
CA CYS A 131 7.13 -0.35 -7.78
C CYS A 131 6.96 1.10 -8.24
N THR A 132 5.96 1.80 -7.72
CA THR A 132 5.61 3.18 -8.13
C THR A 132 5.79 4.20 -7.00
N TYR A 133 6.24 3.77 -5.83
CA TYR A 133 6.50 4.62 -4.68
C TYR A 133 7.66 4.05 -3.85
N CYS A 134 8.65 4.89 -3.58
CA CYS A 134 9.88 4.50 -2.89
C CYS A 134 10.30 5.55 -1.88
N LEU A 135 10.86 5.07 -0.78
CA LEU A 135 11.43 5.84 0.31
C LEU A 135 12.84 5.33 0.60
N GLY A 136 13.73 6.25 0.94
CA GLY A 136 15.01 5.95 1.59
C GLY A 136 15.08 6.60 2.97
N PRO A 137 16.27 6.60 3.59
CA PRO A 137 16.53 7.28 4.87
C PRO A 137 16.06 8.74 4.87
N TYR A 138 16.33 9.45 3.77
CA TYR A 138 16.13 10.89 3.62
C TYR A 138 14.76 11.28 3.04
N GLY A 139 13.82 10.33 2.94
CA GLY A 139 12.48 10.56 2.40
C GLY A 139 12.28 9.95 1.02
N LYS A 140 11.39 10.56 0.22
CA LYS A 140 10.96 10.01 -1.08
C LYS A 140 12.13 10.01 -2.08
N LYS A 141 12.32 8.87 -2.76
CA LYS A 141 13.25 8.74 -3.89
C LYS A 141 12.55 9.05 -5.21
#